data_AF-A0A1H7W4W3-F1
#
_entry.id   AF-A0A1H7W4W3-F1
#
_cell.length_a   1.000
_cell.length_b   1.000
_cell.length_c   1.000
_cell.angle_alpha   90.00
_cell.angle_beta   90.00
_cell.angle_gamma   90.00
#
_symmetry.space_group_name_H-M   'P 1'
#
loop_
_entity.id
_entity.type
_entity.pdbx_description
1 polymer ?
#
loop_
_entity_poly.entity_id
_entity_poly.type
_entity_poly.pdbx_seq_one_letter_code
_entity_poly.pdbx_strand_id
1 'polypeptide(L)'
;MTERVSLSARDIEAIAYFAVGVSTEGSLNGKDVSNRLSFAGTWLPDGRMKPIERSGESIGTLQKDLGQDQGVTATAMMEAYRHWAEEGRDRVVFDETEYAQLIRDFSRDGKAITKEGYRAIDPTKRAQINRFLASEAGHDFVHHRDVVQVGDLNKQGLRRLVATSAYRSASIGEQVSMVTAIAKALNQNPSAANRLLKAMKRPIESPDAIASHDDVIAYLDRTFEGALEAGQTHARTAAKLFTRLHNTPEGSPLHTAWQEVLRDPLIAPSLIGKDPERPDLTVHYTLVKNLFLEPRKAMAFIDALEQGRAHSEGRINGTGFYTDGTQVVQWNADGKGVTFVDGQWATISRDELGLTRARDGSVDLARVIEGEGRLLLHVEPAVRVASEAVGRALRPGAQGEDVRQLQEQLMRLGYTDAQGRPLHADGEYGPGTQAAVRAFQRDHDLVADGLSGRQTLASVRQAADGRDALVASAHRPHDEVLAAYRVIEPATVGRSPPVEARMDARTPPETIAAYESLEPVTRSAAPLLAPAEAPVAREPVAVPPGSEAPTADATRLLQERLNTLGIGDADGRPLATHGAYDMATRSAVARFQS
;
A
#
# COMPACT_ATOMS: atom_id res chain seq x y z
N MET A 1 -25.16 3.41 9.90
CA MET A 1 -23.85 2.79 9.64
C MET A 1 -23.03 3.82 8.89
N THR A 2 -21.99 4.36 9.49
CA THR A 2 -21.00 5.20 8.82
C THR A 2 -20.33 4.35 7.74
N GLU A 3 -20.37 4.79 6.49
CA GLU A 3 -19.67 4.14 5.39
C GLU A 3 -18.16 4.17 5.71
N ARG A 4 -17.55 3.01 5.97
CA ARG A 4 -16.10 2.94 6.27
C ARG A 4 -15.32 3.41 5.04
N VAL A 5 -14.23 4.14 5.27
CA VAL A 5 -13.32 4.59 4.21
C VAL A 5 -12.82 3.37 3.43
N SER A 6 -12.78 3.49 2.10
CA SER A 6 -12.30 2.44 1.21
C SER A 6 -11.06 2.92 0.47
N LEU A 7 -10.15 1.98 0.18
CA LEU A 7 -8.96 2.24 -0.63
C LEU A 7 -9.34 2.83 -2.00
N SER A 8 -8.56 3.81 -2.44
CA SER A 8 -8.71 4.37 -3.79
C SER A 8 -8.24 3.39 -4.87
N ALA A 9 -8.56 3.67 -6.13
CA ALA A 9 -8.00 2.91 -7.25
C ALA A 9 -6.46 2.95 -7.27
N ARG A 10 -5.86 4.09 -6.89
CA ARG A 10 -4.40 4.26 -6.80
C ARG A 10 -3.79 3.44 -5.69
N ASP A 11 -4.47 3.31 -4.55
CA ASP A 11 -4.03 2.41 -3.49
C ASP A 11 -3.98 0.96 -3.96
N ILE A 12 -5.01 0.50 -4.69
CA ILE A 12 -5.06 -0.86 -5.23
C ILE A 12 -3.93 -1.11 -6.24
N GLU A 13 -3.64 -0.14 -7.11
CA GLU A 13 -2.50 -0.19 -8.04
C GLU A 13 -1.17 -0.24 -7.29
N ALA A 14 -0.99 0.61 -6.29
CA ALA A 14 0.21 0.65 -5.46
C ALA A 14 0.43 -0.64 -4.67
N ILE A 15 -0.63 -1.26 -4.13
CA ILE A 15 -0.55 -2.57 -3.46
C ILE A 15 -0.09 -3.64 -4.45
N ALA A 16 -0.70 -3.71 -5.63
CA ALA A 16 -0.33 -4.68 -6.65
C ALA A 16 1.13 -4.50 -7.10
N TYR A 17 1.57 -3.26 -7.30
CA TYR A 17 2.91 -2.97 -7.78
C TYR A 17 3.98 -3.14 -6.69
N PHE A 18 3.84 -2.49 -5.54
CA PHE A 18 4.86 -2.47 -4.49
C PHE A 18 4.77 -3.68 -3.54
N ALA A 19 3.58 -3.94 -2.98
CA ALA A 19 3.43 -4.97 -1.96
C ALA A 19 3.48 -6.39 -2.54
N VAL A 20 2.98 -6.59 -3.76
CA VAL A 20 3.09 -7.88 -4.46
C VAL A 20 4.31 -7.92 -5.36
N GLY A 21 4.40 -7.01 -6.32
CA GLY A 21 5.51 -6.97 -7.27
C GLY A 21 6.87 -6.76 -6.59
N VAL A 22 7.17 -5.53 -6.17
CA VAL A 22 8.51 -5.16 -5.65
C VAL A 22 8.93 -6.06 -4.48
N SER A 23 8.03 -6.27 -3.52
CA SER A 23 8.40 -6.92 -2.25
C SER A 23 8.56 -8.43 -2.34
N THR A 24 7.82 -9.10 -3.23
CA THR A 24 7.73 -10.57 -3.20
C THR A 24 8.30 -11.23 -4.44
N GLU A 25 8.09 -10.64 -5.61
CA GLU A 25 8.52 -11.22 -6.88
C GLU A 25 9.78 -10.48 -7.42
N GLY A 26 9.85 -9.16 -7.22
CA GLY A 26 10.95 -8.30 -7.68
C GLY A 26 12.13 -8.13 -6.71
N SER A 27 12.11 -8.78 -5.55
CA SER A 27 13.18 -8.70 -4.54
C SER A 27 13.87 -10.04 -4.33
N LEU A 28 15.22 -10.03 -4.34
CA LEU A 28 16.03 -11.18 -3.91
C LEU A 28 17.13 -10.70 -2.98
N ASN A 29 17.03 -11.05 -1.69
CA ASN A 29 17.98 -10.62 -0.64
C ASN A 29 18.16 -9.08 -0.60
N GLY A 30 17.08 -8.32 -0.79
CA GLY A 30 17.09 -6.86 -0.78
C GLY A 30 17.65 -6.20 -2.06
N LYS A 31 17.93 -6.99 -3.11
CA LYS A 31 18.26 -6.50 -4.45
C LYS A 31 16.99 -6.41 -5.30
N ASP A 32 16.93 -5.39 -6.13
CA ASP A 32 15.92 -5.28 -7.18
C ASP A 32 16.32 -6.18 -8.36
N VAL A 33 15.51 -7.20 -8.62
CA VAL A 33 15.74 -8.17 -9.69
C VAL A 33 14.80 -8.00 -10.87
N SER A 34 13.99 -6.93 -10.86
CA SER A 34 12.93 -6.69 -11.85
C SER A 34 13.50 -6.47 -13.26
N ASN A 35 14.66 -5.81 -13.34
CA ASN A 35 15.28 -5.36 -14.58
C ASN A 35 16.43 -6.26 -15.04
N ARG A 36 16.27 -7.58 -14.84
CA ARG A 36 17.20 -8.61 -15.32
C ARG A 36 16.48 -9.94 -15.49
N LEU A 37 17.06 -10.79 -16.31
CA LEU A 37 16.65 -12.19 -16.45
C LEU A 37 16.91 -12.95 -15.15
N SER A 38 15.85 -13.53 -14.61
CA SER A 38 15.86 -14.35 -13.41
C SER A 38 15.45 -15.78 -13.76
N PHE A 39 16.04 -16.77 -13.08
CA PHE A 39 15.76 -18.18 -13.33
C PHE A 39 15.45 -18.88 -12.02
N ALA A 40 14.22 -19.39 -11.88
CA ALA A 40 13.83 -20.20 -10.74
C ALA A 40 14.29 -21.66 -10.96
N GLY A 41 15.54 -21.92 -10.58
CA GLY A 41 16.19 -23.20 -10.76
C GLY A 41 17.59 -23.25 -10.20
N THR A 42 18.30 -24.35 -10.46
CA THR A 42 19.71 -24.52 -10.10
C THR A 42 20.56 -24.52 -11.36
N TRP A 43 21.59 -23.68 -11.38
CA TRP A 43 22.67 -23.77 -12.37
C TRP A 43 23.60 -24.90 -11.95
N LEU A 44 23.70 -25.93 -12.79
CA LEU A 44 24.60 -27.07 -12.56
C LEU A 44 26.07 -26.62 -12.76
N PRO A 45 27.06 -27.32 -12.16
CA PRO A 45 28.47 -26.95 -12.30
C PRO A 45 28.98 -26.88 -13.75
N ASP A 46 28.34 -27.60 -14.67
CA ASP A 46 28.63 -27.61 -16.09
C ASP A 46 27.88 -26.52 -16.90
N GLY A 47 27.21 -25.59 -16.21
CA GLY A 47 26.50 -24.47 -16.81
C GLY A 47 25.08 -24.78 -17.25
N ARG A 48 24.59 -26.02 -17.11
CA ARG A 48 23.20 -26.39 -17.46
C ARG A 48 22.18 -25.80 -16.49
N MET A 49 20.98 -25.53 -16.99
CA MET A 49 19.89 -24.90 -16.23
C MET A 49 18.85 -25.95 -15.79
N LYS A 50 18.87 -26.34 -14.51
CA LYS A 50 17.89 -27.28 -13.94
C LYS A 50 16.71 -26.52 -13.33
N PRO A 51 15.52 -26.52 -13.95
CA PRO A 51 14.40 -25.70 -13.49
C PRO A 51 13.74 -26.29 -12.24
N ILE A 52 13.10 -25.41 -11.47
CA ILE A 52 12.10 -25.83 -10.47
C ILE A 52 10.75 -25.94 -11.21
N GLU A 53 10.16 -27.13 -11.15
CA GLU A 53 8.86 -27.44 -11.78
C GLU A 53 8.79 -27.02 -13.26
N ARG A 54 7.95 -26.03 -13.59
CA ARG A 54 7.76 -25.51 -14.96
C ARG A 54 8.45 -24.18 -15.20
N SER A 55 9.32 -23.75 -14.30
CA SER A 55 9.91 -22.41 -14.37
C SER A 55 10.90 -22.26 -15.54
N GLY A 56 10.70 -21.22 -16.34
CA GLY A 56 11.65 -20.72 -17.33
C GLY A 56 12.47 -19.52 -16.83
N GLU A 57 13.00 -18.73 -17.78
CA GLU A 57 13.51 -17.39 -17.48
C GLU A 57 12.33 -16.43 -17.22
N SER A 58 12.51 -15.48 -16.32
CA SER A 58 11.50 -14.49 -15.95
C SER A 58 12.07 -13.08 -15.86
N ILE A 59 11.18 -12.10 -16.02
CA ILE A 59 11.50 -10.66 -15.91
C ILE A 59 10.39 -9.91 -15.18
N GLY A 60 10.72 -8.72 -14.68
CA GLY A 60 9.77 -7.72 -14.20
C GLY A 60 9.43 -7.77 -12.73
N THR A 61 8.78 -6.71 -12.28
CA THR A 61 8.48 -6.49 -10.86
C THR A 61 7.47 -7.51 -10.36
N LEU A 62 6.45 -7.82 -11.17
CA LEU A 62 5.47 -8.88 -10.87
C LEU A 62 5.90 -10.28 -11.36
N GLN A 63 7.13 -10.41 -11.85
CA GLN A 63 7.76 -11.59 -12.46
C GLN A 63 6.85 -12.37 -13.43
N LYS A 64 7.09 -12.24 -14.73
CA LYS A 64 6.51 -13.14 -15.74
C LYS A 64 7.54 -14.14 -16.20
N ASP A 65 7.22 -15.40 -16.04
CA ASP A 65 7.90 -16.49 -16.74
C ASP A 65 7.61 -16.41 -18.24
N LEU A 66 8.68 -16.21 -19.00
CA LEU A 66 8.68 -16.04 -20.45
C LEU A 66 8.21 -17.29 -21.19
N GLY A 67 8.26 -18.47 -20.56
CA GLY A 67 7.77 -19.72 -21.12
C GLY A 67 6.25 -19.93 -20.98
N GLN A 68 5.55 -19.10 -20.20
CA GLN A 68 4.14 -19.34 -19.87
C GLN A 68 3.14 -18.75 -20.87
N ASP A 69 3.55 -17.86 -21.77
CA ASP A 69 2.66 -17.20 -22.74
C ASP A 69 2.98 -17.52 -24.19
N GLN A 70 3.51 -18.72 -24.44
CA GLN A 70 3.78 -19.23 -25.79
C GLN A 70 4.72 -18.31 -26.60
N GLY A 71 5.61 -17.59 -25.92
CA GLY A 71 6.63 -16.75 -26.54
C GLY A 71 6.18 -15.33 -26.87
N VAL A 72 4.98 -14.91 -26.44
CA VAL A 72 4.52 -13.52 -26.60
C VAL A 72 5.45 -12.55 -25.90
N THR A 73 5.76 -12.78 -24.62
CA THR A 73 6.65 -11.86 -23.88
C THR A 73 8.09 -11.95 -24.39
N ALA A 74 8.57 -13.17 -24.72
CA ALA A 74 9.91 -13.35 -25.27
C ALA A 74 10.09 -12.60 -26.59
N THR A 75 9.09 -12.64 -27.47
CA THR A 75 9.10 -11.92 -28.76
C THR A 75 9.14 -10.41 -28.53
N ALA A 76 8.22 -9.87 -27.71
CA ALA A 76 8.18 -8.44 -27.41
C ALA A 76 9.48 -7.92 -26.76
N MET A 77 10.09 -8.72 -25.87
CA MET A 77 11.37 -8.38 -25.24
C MET A 77 12.50 -8.32 -26.28
N MET A 78 12.54 -9.30 -27.18
CA MET A 78 13.55 -9.31 -28.23
C MET A 78 13.32 -8.16 -29.23
N GLU A 79 12.08 -7.77 -29.50
CA GLU A 79 11.79 -6.63 -30.40
C GLU A 79 12.26 -5.31 -29.79
N ALA A 80 11.99 -5.12 -28.50
CA ALA A 80 12.51 -3.99 -27.74
C ALA A 80 14.05 -3.98 -27.70
N TYR A 81 14.67 -5.14 -27.50
CA TYR A 81 16.13 -5.28 -27.58
C TYR A 81 16.66 -4.87 -28.96
N ARG A 82 16.01 -5.30 -30.05
CA ARG A 82 16.43 -5.00 -31.42
C ARG A 82 16.48 -3.50 -31.66
N HIS A 83 15.39 -2.80 -31.34
CA HIS A 83 15.33 -1.34 -31.45
C HIS A 83 16.41 -0.66 -30.61
N TRP A 84 16.57 -1.07 -29.35
CA TRP A 84 17.62 -0.54 -28.49
C TRP A 84 19.02 -0.81 -29.06
N ALA A 85 19.29 -1.99 -29.60
CA ALA A 85 20.61 -2.33 -30.14
C ALA A 85 20.93 -1.48 -31.39
N GLU A 86 19.96 -1.28 -32.29
CA GLU A 86 20.12 -0.53 -33.54
C GLU A 86 20.42 0.97 -33.31
N GLU A 87 19.90 1.56 -32.23
CA GLU A 87 20.13 2.97 -31.89
C GLU A 87 21.54 3.25 -31.32
N GLY A 88 22.26 2.23 -30.83
CA GLY A 88 23.54 2.42 -30.15
C GLY A 88 24.74 1.91 -30.95
N ARG A 89 25.72 2.79 -31.17
CA ARG A 89 26.90 2.49 -32.02
C ARG A 89 27.78 1.32 -31.52
N ASP A 90 27.82 1.06 -30.22
CA ASP A 90 28.63 0.00 -29.60
C ASP A 90 27.78 -1.16 -29.04
N ARG A 91 26.53 -1.30 -29.50
CA ARG A 91 25.60 -2.35 -29.05
C ARG A 91 25.65 -3.54 -30.00
N VAL A 92 25.43 -4.73 -29.45
CA VAL A 92 25.48 -5.99 -30.23
C VAL A 92 24.14 -6.18 -30.94
N VAL A 93 24.13 -6.14 -32.27
CA VAL A 93 22.95 -6.49 -33.08
C VAL A 93 23.04 -7.97 -33.44
N PHE A 94 21.99 -8.73 -33.12
CA PHE A 94 21.89 -10.15 -33.48
C PHE A 94 21.38 -10.29 -34.92
N ASP A 95 21.86 -11.30 -35.64
CA ASP A 95 21.24 -11.65 -36.92
C ASP A 95 19.87 -12.32 -36.74
N GLU A 96 19.09 -12.47 -37.81
CA GLU A 96 17.74 -13.04 -37.74
C GLU A 96 17.70 -14.49 -37.23
N THR A 97 18.76 -15.27 -37.48
CA THR A 97 18.85 -16.67 -37.01
C THR A 97 19.10 -16.69 -35.50
N GLU A 98 20.01 -15.87 -35.02
CA GLU A 98 20.30 -15.69 -33.60
C GLU A 98 19.09 -15.16 -32.85
N TYR A 99 18.41 -14.18 -33.43
CA TYR A 99 17.19 -13.59 -32.88
C TYR A 99 16.07 -14.61 -32.72
N ALA A 100 15.76 -15.37 -33.78
CA ALA A 100 14.77 -16.43 -33.74
C ALA A 100 15.14 -17.53 -32.74
N GLN A 101 16.44 -17.85 -32.60
CA GLN A 101 16.91 -18.80 -31.59
C GLN A 101 16.73 -18.28 -30.17
N LEU A 102 17.01 -17.00 -29.92
CA LEU A 102 16.82 -16.39 -28.60
C LEU A 102 15.34 -16.35 -28.21
N ILE A 103 14.44 -16.00 -29.13
CA ILE A 103 12.99 -16.09 -28.87
C ILE A 103 12.61 -17.51 -28.44
N ARG A 104 13.05 -18.53 -29.21
CA ARG A 104 12.79 -19.93 -28.83
C ARG A 104 13.37 -20.26 -27.46
N ASP A 105 14.61 -19.86 -27.19
CA ASP A 105 15.32 -20.18 -25.96
C ASP A 105 14.65 -19.57 -24.72
N PHE A 106 14.23 -18.31 -24.80
CA PHE A 106 13.50 -17.60 -23.74
C PHE A 106 12.04 -18.08 -23.60
N SER A 107 11.43 -18.61 -24.66
CA SER A 107 10.06 -19.15 -24.63
C SER A 107 9.96 -20.56 -24.01
N ARG A 108 11.07 -21.15 -23.54
CA ARG A 108 11.05 -22.49 -22.95
C ARG A 108 10.59 -22.44 -21.50
N ASP A 109 9.53 -23.19 -21.21
CA ASP A 109 9.17 -23.54 -19.84
C ASP A 109 10.11 -24.62 -19.26
N GLY A 110 10.01 -24.89 -17.97
CA GLY A 110 10.84 -25.88 -17.28
C GLY A 110 10.73 -27.30 -17.87
N LYS A 111 9.60 -27.65 -18.49
CA LYS A 111 9.43 -28.95 -19.16
C LYS A 111 10.24 -29.00 -20.46
N ALA A 112 10.18 -27.96 -21.27
CA ALA A 112 10.97 -27.85 -22.49
C ALA A 112 12.46 -27.86 -22.17
N ILE A 113 12.91 -27.09 -21.17
CA ILE A 113 14.29 -27.08 -20.68
C ILE A 113 14.75 -28.49 -20.27
N THR A 114 13.92 -29.21 -19.50
CA THR A 114 14.24 -30.58 -19.06
C THR A 114 14.34 -31.55 -20.23
N LYS A 115 13.41 -31.46 -21.20
CA LYS A 115 13.40 -32.29 -22.41
C LYS A 115 14.64 -32.05 -23.28
N GLU A 116 15.15 -30.83 -23.29
CA GLU A 116 16.39 -30.44 -23.98
C GLU A 116 17.65 -30.72 -23.14
N GLY A 117 17.57 -31.57 -22.13
CA GLY A 117 18.74 -31.98 -21.34
C GLY A 117 19.31 -30.86 -20.47
N TYR A 118 18.46 -29.92 -20.01
CA TYR A 118 18.85 -28.75 -19.21
C TYR A 118 19.72 -27.74 -19.97
N ARG A 119 19.58 -27.67 -21.30
CA ARG A 119 20.35 -26.76 -22.15
C ARG A 119 20.14 -25.30 -21.72
N ALA A 120 21.22 -24.65 -21.32
CA ALA A 120 21.22 -23.23 -20.99
C ALA A 120 21.10 -22.33 -22.22
N ILE A 121 20.68 -21.09 -21.99
CA ILE A 121 20.81 -19.99 -22.95
C ILE A 121 22.29 -19.59 -23.01
N ASP A 122 22.80 -19.26 -24.20
CA ASP A 122 24.18 -18.79 -24.34
C ASP A 122 24.49 -17.67 -23.33
N PRO A 123 25.53 -17.82 -22.48
CA PRO A 123 25.76 -16.89 -21.38
C PRO A 123 26.15 -15.49 -21.87
N THR A 124 26.81 -15.38 -23.01
CA THR A 124 27.19 -14.09 -23.62
C THR A 124 25.95 -13.37 -24.12
N LYS A 125 25.06 -14.07 -24.84
CA LYS A 125 23.80 -13.51 -25.33
C LYS A 125 22.87 -13.14 -24.17
N ARG A 126 22.77 -14.00 -23.16
CA ARG A 126 22.02 -13.73 -21.92
C ARG A 126 22.55 -12.47 -21.21
N ALA A 127 23.86 -12.27 -21.17
CA ALA A 127 24.47 -11.06 -20.62
C ALA A 127 24.16 -9.80 -21.45
N GLN A 128 24.08 -9.90 -22.78
CA GLN A 128 23.65 -8.78 -23.62
C GLN A 128 22.20 -8.39 -23.36
N ILE A 129 21.29 -9.36 -23.23
CA ILE A 129 19.90 -9.08 -22.86
C ILE A 129 19.81 -8.44 -21.47
N ASN A 130 20.60 -8.90 -20.50
CA ASN A 130 20.67 -8.23 -19.18
C ASN A 130 21.19 -6.80 -19.26
N ARG A 131 22.11 -6.49 -20.19
CA ARG A 131 22.59 -5.13 -20.42
C ARG A 131 21.48 -4.23 -20.98
N PHE A 132 20.67 -4.75 -21.90
CA PHE A 132 19.46 -4.08 -22.36
C PHE A 132 18.48 -3.85 -21.21
N LEU A 133 18.14 -4.89 -20.44
CA LEU A 133 17.18 -4.78 -19.34
C LEU A 133 17.62 -3.79 -18.26
N ALA A 134 18.93 -3.60 -18.06
CA ALA A 134 19.49 -2.62 -17.12
C ALA A 134 19.57 -1.17 -17.67
N SER A 135 19.23 -0.95 -18.96
CA SER A 135 19.20 0.37 -19.58
C SER A 135 17.86 1.09 -19.34
N GLU A 136 17.78 2.40 -19.59
CA GLU A 136 16.52 3.16 -19.50
C GLU A 136 15.42 2.55 -20.38
N ALA A 137 15.74 2.18 -21.63
CA ALA A 137 14.79 1.52 -22.53
C ALA A 137 14.32 0.15 -22.02
N GLY A 138 15.24 -0.62 -21.40
CA GLY A 138 14.89 -1.90 -20.77
C GLY A 138 14.00 -1.73 -19.54
N HIS A 139 14.29 -0.73 -18.70
CA HIS A 139 13.45 -0.38 -17.56
C HIS A 139 12.04 0.03 -18.00
N ASP A 140 11.92 0.85 -19.05
CA ASP A 140 10.62 1.27 -19.59
C ASP A 140 9.85 0.10 -20.20
N PHE A 141 10.52 -0.80 -20.93
CA PHE A 141 9.92 -2.03 -21.45
C PHE A 141 9.36 -2.89 -20.31
N VAL A 142 10.18 -3.18 -19.29
CA VAL A 142 9.78 -3.98 -18.13
C VAL A 142 8.63 -3.30 -17.39
N HIS A 143 8.73 -2.00 -17.16
CA HIS A 143 7.72 -1.22 -16.47
C HIS A 143 6.38 -1.22 -17.23
N HIS A 144 6.37 -0.95 -18.53
CA HIS A 144 5.15 -0.99 -19.34
C HIS A 144 4.44 -2.33 -19.21
N ARG A 145 5.20 -3.43 -19.23
CA ARG A 145 4.66 -4.78 -19.02
C ARG A 145 4.06 -4.94 -17.63
N ASP A 146 4.74 -4.46 -16.59
CA ASP A 146 4.24 -4.51 -15.21
C ASP A 146 2.95 -3.69 -15.05
N VAL A 147 2.83 -2.52 -15.70
CA VAL A 147 1.60 -1.71 -15.72
C VAL A 147 0.44 -2.48 -16.36
N VAL A 148 0.67 -3.13 -17.50
CA VAL A 148 -0.35 -3.99 -18.14
C VAL A 148 -0.77 -5.12 -17.19
N GLN A 149 0.18 -5.77 -16.52
CA GLN A 149 -0.10 -6.85 -15.58
C GLN A 149 -0.91 -6.37 -14.36
N VAL A 150 -0.60 -5.20 -13.79
CA VAL A 150 -1.40 -4.58 -12.73
C VAL A 150 -2.83 -4.30 -13.23
N GLY A 151 -2.96 -3.76 -14.45
CA GLY A 151 -4.26 -3.54 -15.09
C GLY A 151 -5.06 -4.83 -15.25
N ASP A 152 -4.41 -5.93 -15.61
CA ASP A 152 -5.02 -7.24 -15.76
C ASP A 152 -5.45 -7.84 -14.41
N LEU A 153 -4.62 -7.75 -13.36
CA LEU A 153 -5.02 -8.14 -12.00
C LEU A 153 -6.28 -7.38 -11.56
N ASN A 154 -6.33 -6.09 -11.88
CA ASN A 154 -7.48 -5.25 -11.55
C ASN A 154 -8.75 -5.71 -12.28
N LYS A 155 -8.66 -5.94 -13.60
CA LYS A 155 -9.77 -6.42 -14.45
C LYS A 155 -10.24 -7.82 -14.05
N GLN A 156 -9.30 -8.74 -13.80
CA GLN A 156 -9.60 -10.16 -13.57
C GLN A 156 -10.24 -10.43 -12.20
N GLY A 157 -9.84 -9.69 -11.16
CA GLY A 157 -10.29 -10.00 -9.81
C GLY A 157 -10.38 -8.86 -8.81
N LEU A 158 -9.52 -7.85 -8.81
CA LEU A 158 -9.55 -6.84 -7.74
C LEU A 158 -10.82 -5.97 -7.77
N ARG A 159 -11.34 -5.63 -8.96
CA ARG A 159 -12.67 -4.99 -9.08
C ARG A 159 -13.80 -5.84 -8.50
N ARG A 160 -13.69 -7.18 -8.63
CA ARG A 160 -14.68 -8.11 -8.07
C ARG A 160 -14.58 -8.21 -6.55
N LEU A 161 -13.36 -8.14 -6.01
CA LEU A 161 -13.09 -8.12 -4.57
C LEU A 161 -13.75 -6.90 -3.91
N VAL A 162 -13.55 -5.69 -4.47
CA VAL A 162 -14.07 -4.44 -3.90
C VAL A 162 -15.61 -4.46 -3.77
N ALA A 163 -16.29 -5.20 -4.64
CA ALA A 163 -17.75 -5.34 -4.58
C ALA A 163 -18.26 -6.31 -3.49
N THR A 164 -17.39 -7.11 -2.86
CA THR A 164 -17.80 -8.11 -1.84
C THR A 164 -18.18 -7.45 -0.52
N SER A 165 -19.04 -8.10 0.27
CA SER A 165 -19.36 -7.64 1.63
C SER A 165 -18.14 -7.71 2.54
N ALA A 166 -17.37 -8.81 2.44
CA ALA A 166 -16.13 -9.01 3.19
C ALA A 166 -15.13 -7.86 3.02
N TYR A 167 -15.03 -7.30 1.81
CA TYR A 167 -14.17 -6.14 1.56
C TYR A 167 -14.76 -4.84 2.12
N ARG A 168 -16.05 -4.57 1.87
CA ARG A 168 -16.69 -3.31 2.27
C ARG A 168 -16.86 -3.16 3.78
N SER A 169 -16.91 -4.27 4.53
CA SER A 169 -16.98 -4.25 6.00
C SER A 169 -15.61 -4.19 6.68
N ALA A 170 -14.52 -4.38 5.93
CA ALA A 170 -13.18 -4.47 6.47
C ALA A 170 -12.56 -3.09 6.76
N SER A 171 -11.69 -3.03 7.77
CA SER A 171 -10.79 -1.90 8.02
C SER A 171 -9.81 -1.69 6.86
N ILE A 172 -9.16 -0.53 6.77
CA ILE A 172 -8.17 -0.27 5.72
C ILE A 172 -7.05 -1.31 5.73
N GLY A 173 -6.52 -1.67 6.90
CA GLY A 173 -5.48 -2.69 7.01
C GLY A 173 -5.92 -4.07 6.50
N GLU A 174 -7.18 -4.45 6.76
CA GLU A 174 -7.76 -5.70 6.24
C GLU A 174 -8.03 -5.62 4.73
N GLN A 175 -8.48 -4.47 4.21
CA GLN A 175 -8.62 -4.24 2.77
C GLN A 175 -7.28 -4.40 2.05
N VAL A 176 -6.20 -3.81 2.58
CA VAL A 176 -4.83 -3.95 2.06
C VAL A 176 -4.38 -5.41 2.07
N SER A 177 -4.61 -6.10 3.19
CA SER A 177 -4.30 -7.54 3.34
C SER A 177 -5.02 -8.39 2.29
N MET A 178 -6.33 -8.19 2.09
CA MET A 178 -7.12 -8.92 1.09
C MET A 178 -6.69 -8.62 -0.35
N VAL A 179 -6.46 -7.34 -0.69
CA VAL A 179 -5.97 -6.96 -2.03
C VAL A 179 -4.63 -7.62 -2.31
N THR A 180 -3.71 -7.56 -1.35
CA THR A 180 -2.37 -8.19 -1.48
C THR A 180 -2.49 -9.70 -1.69
N ALA A 181 -3.27 -10.37 -0.83
CA ALA A 181 -3.42 -11.82 -0.86
C ALA A 181 -4.10 -12.31 -2.15
N ILE A 182 -5.15 -11.63 -2.60
CA ILE A 182 -5.87 -11.97 -3.83
C ILE A 182 -5.07 -11.62 -5.07
N ALA A 183 -4.37 -10.48 -5.11
CA ALA A 183 -3.48 -10.14 -6.21
C ALA A 183 -2.37 -11.19 -6.38
N LYS A 184 -1.77 -11.63 -5.28
CA LYS A 184 -0.78 -12.72 -5.32
C LYS A 184 -1.39 -14.04 -5.79
N ALA A 185 -2.57 -14.40 -5.30
CA ALA A 185 -3.27 -15.60 -5.72
C ALA A 185 -3.65 -15.55 -7.22
N LEU A 186 -4.08 -14.39 -7.72
CA LEU A 186 -4.37 -14.18 -9.16
C LEU A 186 -3.09 -14.32 -9.99
N ASN A 187 -1.95 -13.81 -9.51
CA ASN A 187 -0.68 -13.91 -10.22
C ASN A 187 -0.17 -15.36 -10.31
N GLN A 188 -0.33 -16.15 -9.24
CA GLN A 188 0.28 -17.49 -9.13
C GLN A 188 -0.68 -18.62 -9.51
N ASN A 189 -1.96 -18.49 -9.18
CA ASN A 189 -2.99 -19.49 -9.50
C ASN A 189 -4.34 -18.80 -9.77
N PRO A 190 -4.52 -18.20 -10.98
CA PRO A 190 -5.72 -17.48 -11.35
C PRO A 190 -7.00 -18.31 -11.14
N SER A 191 -6.94 -19.62 -11.38
CA SER A 191 -8.08 -20.53 -11.21
C SER A 191 -8.53 -20.63 -9.75
N ALA A 192 -7.60 -20.77 -8.80
CA ALA A 192 -7.91 -20.82 -7.38
C ALA A 192 -8.46 -19.47 -6.88
N ALA A 193 -7.82 -18.37 -7.24
CA ALA A 193 -8.27 -17.03 -6.88
C ALA A 193 -9.68 -16.73 -7.42
N ASN A 194 -9.98 -17.15 -8.65
CA ASN A 194 -11.31 -16.98 -9.24
C ASN A 194 -12.39 -17.80 -8.54
N ARG A 195 -12.07 -18.99 -8.01
CA ARG A 195 -12.99 -19.78 -7.17
C ARG A 195 -13.28 -19.06 -5.85
N LEU A 196 -12.26 -18.53 -5.18
CA LEU A 196 -12.43 -17.71 -3.97
C LEU A 196 -13.35 -16.51 -4.23
N LEU A 197 -13.04 -15.70 -5.25
CA LEU A 197 -13.85 -14.52 -5.61
C LEU A 197 -15.30 -14.88 -6.00
N LYS A 198 -15.56 -16.12 -6.44
CA LYS A 198 -16.91 -16.61 -6.68
C LYS A 198 -17.60 -17.01 -5.37
N ALA A 199 -16.88 -17.63 -4.44
CA ALA A 199 -17.39 -18.01 -3.12
C ALA A 199 -17.71 -16.78 -2.26
N MET A 200 -16.90 -15.71 -2.33
CA MET A 200 -17.13 -14.43 -1.63
C MET A 200 -18.39 -13.67 -2.09
N LYS A 201 -19.00 -14.05 -3.22
CA LYS A 201 -20.26 -13.46 -3.69
C LYS A 201 -21.51 -14.12 -3.11
N ARG A 202 -21.34 -15.20 -2.34
CA ARG A 202 -22.47 -15.89 -1.70
C ARG A 202 -23.10 -14.97 -0.64
N PRO A 203 -24.42 -15.06 -0.41
CA PRO A 203 -25.08 -14.36 0.69
C PRO A 203 -24.41 -14.69 2.03
N ILE A 204 -24.31 -13.70 2.91
CA ILE A 204 -23.63 -13.81 4.22
C ILE A 204 -24.27 -14.91 5.08
N GLU A 205 -25.57 -15.16 4.89
CA GLU A 205 -26.35 -16.17 5.61
C GLU A 205 -26.02 -17.61 5.18
N SER A 206 -25.19 -17.79 4.14
CA SER A 206 -24.80 -19.13 3.69
C SER A 206 -23.85 -19.79 4.70
N PRO A 207 -24.01 -21.09 5.03
CA PRO A 207 -23.13 -21.78 5.99
C PRO A 207 -21.64 -21.76 5.62
N ASP A 208 -21.34 -21.69 4.31
CA ASP A 208 -19.99 -21.60 3.75
C ASP A 208 -19.68 -20.20 3.17
N ALA A 209 -20.30 -19.15 3.70
CA ALA A 209 -20.04 -17.78 3.27
C ALA A 209 -18.60 -17.38 3.64
N ILE A 210 -17.91 -16.75 2.68
CA ILE A 210 -16.63 -16.08 2.95
C ILE A 210 -16.96 -14.61 3.09
N ALA A 211 -17.24 -14.18 4.32
CA ALA A 211 -17.88 -12.90 4.61
C ALA A 211 -16.99 -11.94 5.42
N SER A 212 -15.80 -12.38 5.83
CA SER A 212 -14.82 -11.57 6.56
C SER A 212 -13.40 -11.71 5.99
N HIS A 213 -12.52 -10.80 6.39
CA HIS A 213 -11.08 -10.90 6.12
C HIS A 213 -10.52 -12.26 6.59
N ASP A 214 -10.88 -12.70 7.80
CA ASP A 214 -10.34 -13.92 8.38
C ASP A 214 -10.78 -15.17 7.59
N ASP A 215 -12.01 -15.20 7.07
CA ASP A 215 -12.48 -16.28 6.18
C ASP A 215 -11.68 -16.32 4.87
N VAL A 216 -11.37 -15.15 4.30
CA VAL A 216 -10.58 -15.03 3.07
C VAL A 216 -9.18 -15.59 3.29
N ILE A 217 -8.53 -15.17 4.38
CA ILE A 217 -7.20 -15.63 4.74
C ILE A 217 -7.20 -17.14 5.03
N ALA A 218 -8.15 -17.63 5.82
CA ALA A 218 -8.27 -19.07 6.11
C ALA A 218 -8.50 -19.91 4.86
N TYR A 219 -9.31 -19.42 3.91
CA TYR A 219 -9.51 -20.09 2.63
C TYR A 219 -8.21 -20.19 1.83
N LEU A 220 -7.46 -19.08 1.74
CA LEU A 220 -6.20 -19.03 1.01
C LEU A 220 -5.17 -19.95 1.66
N ASP A 221 -5.00 -19.88 2.98
CA ASP A 221 -4.04 -20.72 3.71
C ASP A 221 -4.32 -22.21 3.46
N ARG A 222 -5.59 -22.65 3.59
CA ARG A 222 -5.98 -24.03 3.27
C ARG A 222 -5.79 -24.41 1.79
N THR A 223 -5.96 -23.47 0.88
CA THR A 223 -5.86 -23.74 -0.57
C THR A 223 -4.42 -23.82 -1.06
N PHE A 224 -3.50 -23.15 -0.35
CA PHE A 224 -2.10 -22.99 -0.75
C PHE A 224 -1.10 -23.63 0.23
N GLU A 225 -1.55 -24.53 1.11
CA GLU A 225 -0.72 -25.26 2.07
C GLU A 225 0.51 -25.92 1.41
N GLY A 226 1.70 -25.70 2.00
CA GLY A 226 2.97 -26.34 1.63
C GLY A 226 3.78 -25.72 0.49
N ALA A 227 3.20 -24.89 -0.39
CA ALA A 227 3.92 -24.40 -1.59
C ALA A 227 4.42 -22.95 -1.50
N LEU A 228 3.99 -22.15 -0.52
CA LEU A 228 4.06 -20.67 -0.63
C LEU A 228 4.33 -19.91 0.68
N GLU A 229 4.76 -20.58 1.76
CA GLU A 229 4.90 -19.94 3.09
C GLU A 229 5.86 -18.73 3.08
N ALA A 230 7.01 -18.83 2.42
CA ALA A 230 7.98 -17.73 2.37
C ALA A 230 7.48 -16.52 1.56
N GLY A 231 6.88 -16.75 0.39
CA GLY A 231 6.35 -15.70 -0.47
C GLY A 231 5.10 -15.03 0.12
N GLN A 232 4.24 -15.79 0.80
CA GLN A 232 3.09 -15.25 1.53
C GLN A 232 3.51 -14.47 2.78
N THR A 233 4.56 -14.90 3.49
CA THR A 233 5.08 -14.15 4.64
C THR A 233 5.64 -12.79 4.22
N HIS A 234 6.37 -12.71 3.11
CA HIS A 234 6.84 -11.44 2.56
C HIS A 234 5.66 -10.55 2.13
N ALA A 235 4.67 -11.12 1.43
CA ALA A 235 3.46 -10.39 1.02
C ALA A 235 2.70 -9.82 2.23
N ARG A 236 2.50 -10.61 3.29
CA ARG A 236 1.86 -10.18 4.53
C ARG A 236 2.65 -9.06 5.21
N THR A 237 3.98 -9.14 5.23
CA THR A 237 4.82 -8.07 5.79
C THR A 237 4.73 -6.80 4.96
N ALA A 238 4.73 -6.92 3.63
CA ALA A 238 4.58 -5.80 2.71
C ALA A 238 3.20 -5.13 2.83
N ALA A 239 2.13 -5.91 3.02
CA ALA A 239 0.80 -5.37 3.32
C ALA A 239 0.80 -4.54 4.62
N LYS A 240 1.47 -5.02 5.68
CA LYS A 240 1.63 -4.25 6.92
C LYS A 240 2.41 -2.96 6.71
N LEU A 241 3.49 -3.02 5.93
CA LEU A 241 4.28 -1.84 5.56
C LEU A 241 3.44 -0.83 4.79
N PHE A 242 2.63 -1.28 3.82
CA PHE A 242 1.72 -0.41 3.08
C PHE A 242 0.74 0.28 4.03
N THR A 243 0.04 -0.48 4.88
CA THR A 243 -0.90 0.10 5.86
C THR A 243 -0.20 1.12 6.75
N ARG A 244 1.05 0.86 7.15
CA ARG A 244 1.82 1.80 7.96
C ARG A 244 2.14 3.09 7.20
N LEU A 245 2.63 2.98 5.96
CA LEU A 245 2.91 4.15 5.12
C LEU A 245 1.64 4.98 4.89
N HIS A 246 0.52 4.31 4.61
CA HIS A 246 -0.79 4.93 4.43
C HIS A 246 -1.24 5.71 5.67
N ASN A 247 -0.93 5.22 6.87
CA ASN A 247 -1.29 5.84 8.14
C ASN A 247 -0.19 6.76 8.72
N THR A 248 0.86 7.06 7.96
CA THR A 248 1.95 7.91 8.45
C THR A 248 1.41 9.32 8.77
N PRO A 249 1.74 9.91 9.93
CA PRO A 249 1.30 11.26 10.28
C PRO A 249 1.82 12.33 9.31
N GLU A 250 1.03 13.37 9.04
CA GLU A 250 1.36 14.46 8.09
C GLU A 250 2.72 15.14 8.33
N GLY A 251 3.18 15.21 9.59
CA GLY A 251 4.47 15.80 9.95
C GLY A 251 5.69 14.93 9.69
N SER A 252 5.52 13.68 9.25
CA SER A 252 6.63 12.76 8.95
C SER A 252 7.16 12.97 7.54
N PRO A 253 8.49 12.95 7.31
CA PRO A 253 9.04 12.98 5.95
C PRO A 253 8.57 11.79 5.09
N LEU A 254 8.18 10.67 5.72
CA LEU A 254 7.63 9.52 5.01
C LEU A 254 6.20 9.76 4.48
N HIS A 255 5.43 10.64 5.14
CA HIS A 255 4.08 10.95 4.69
C HIS A 255 4.13 11.65 3.33
N THR A 256 4.94 12.72 3.20
CA THR A 256 5.13 13.43 1.93
C THR A 256 5.63 12.50 0.83
N ALA A 257 6.66 11.71 1.13
CA ALA A 257 7.22 10.76 0.16
C ALA A 257 6.16 9.76 -0.33
N TRP A 258 5.36 9.22 0.59
CA TRP A 258 4.32 8.26 0.27
C TRP A 258 3.17 8.88 -0.54
N GLN A 259 2.68 10.06 -0.13
CA GLN A 259 1.63 10.78 -0.85
C GLN A 259 2.07 11.14 -2.28
N GLU A 260 3.32 11.57 -2.46
CA GLU A 260 3.84 11.82 -3.80
C GLU A 260 3.87 10.57 -4.66
N VAL A 261 4.32 9.43 -4.13
CA VAL A 261 4.31 8.17 -4.90
C VAL A 261 2.89 7.71 -5.19
N LEU A 262 1.95 7.85 -4.26
CA LEU A 262 0.54 7.47 -4.46
C LEU A 262 -0.19 8.30 -5.52
N ARG A 263 0.26 9.52 -5.83
CA ARG A 263 -0.32 10.31 -6.94
C ARG A 263 -0.20 9.58 -8.27
N ASP A 264 0.90 8.88 -8.48
CA ASP A 264 1.14 8.03 -9.65
C ASP A 264 2.06 6.85 -9.28
N PRO A 265 1.51 5.75 -8.73
CA PRO A 265 2.31 4.63 -8.26
C PRO A 265 2.92 3.80 -9.40
N LEU A 266 2.43 4.03 -10.62
CA LEU A 266 2.85 3.36 -11.84
C LEU A 266 3.56 4.34 -12.79
N ILE A 267 4.21 5.37 -12.26
CA ILE A 267 4.99 6.30 -13.06
C ILE A 267 6.12 5.58 -13.81
N ALA A 268 6.27 5.91 -15.09
CA ALA A 268 7.35 5.35 -15.92
C ALA A 268 8.73 5.76 -15.39
N PRO A 269 9.69 4.83 -15.25
CA PRO A 269 11.03 5.14 -14.76
C PRO A 269 11.72 6.27 -15.51
N SER A 270 11.56 6.35 -16.83
CA SER A 270 12.11 7.44 -17.64
C SER A 270 11.47 8.81 -17.39
N LEU A 271 10.30 8.89 -16.73
CA LEU A 271 9.66 10.16 -16.38
C LEU A 271 10.02 10.63 -14.96
N ILE A 272 10.56 9.75 -14.12
CA ILE A 272 10.98 10.09 -12.76
C ILE A 272 12.11 11.12 -12.82
N GLY A 273 11.95 12.24 -12.10
CA GLY A 273 12.91 13.34 -12.07
C GLY A 273 12.84 14.30 -13.26
N LYS A 274 11.89 14.10 -14.19
CA LYS A 274 11.62 15.03 -15.31
C LYS A 274 10.43 15.96 -15.03
N ASP A 275 9.72 15.76 -13.92
CA ASP A 275 8.56 16.56 -13.53
C ASP A 275 8.98 17.76 -12.66
N PRO A 276 8.89 19.01 -13.17
CA PRO A 276 9.26 20.20 -12.41
C PRO A 276 8.34 20.47 -11.20
N GLU A 277 7.11 19.95 -11.21
CA GLU A 277 6.17 20.10 -10.09
C GLU A 277 6.42 19.08 -8.97
N ARG A 278 7.30 18.09 -9.21
CA ARG A 278 7.67 17.03 -8.25
C ARG A 278 9.19 16.84 -8.23
N PRO A 279 9.97 17.85 -7.80
CA PRO A 279 11.44 17.84 -7.88
C PRO A 279 12.08 16.70 -7.06
N ASP A 280 11.44 16.28 -5.97
CA ASP A 280 11.94 15.23 -5.08
C ASP A 280 11.45 13.81 -5.45
N LEU A 281 10.67 13.67 -6.55
CA LEU A 281 10.03 12.40 -6.90
C LEU A 281 11.04 11.25 -7.07
N THR A 282 12.21 11.53 -7.62
CA THR A 282 13.28 10.52 -7.73
C THR A 282 13.66 9.96 -6.37
N VAL A 283 13.78 10.82 -5.36
CA VAL A 283 14.15 10.45 -4.01
C VAL A 283 13.00 9.72 -3.33
N HIS A 284 11.79 10.26 -3.40
CA HIS A 284 10.60 9.65 -2.80
C HIS A 284 10.30 8.26 -3.37
N TYR A 285 10.34 8.11 -4.69
CA TYR A 285 10.11 6.82 -5.33
C TYR A 285 11.22 5.80 -4.99
N THR A 286 12.47 6.24 -4.97
CA THR A 286 13.60 5.38 -4.56
C THR A 286 13.44 4.91 -3.12
N LEU A 287 13.10 5.81 -2.20
CA LEU A 287 12.84 5.48 -0.79
C LEU A 287 11.72 4.44 -0.66
N VAL A 288 10.56 4.71 -1.24
CA VAL A 288 9.38 3.83 -1.14
C VAL A 288 9.71 2.46 -1.71
N LYS A 289 10.31 2.40 -2.92
CA LYS A 289 10.72 1.13 -3.52
C LYS A 289 11.70 0.37 -2.62
N ASN A 290 12.68 1.06 -2.04
CA ASN A 290 13.64 0.44 -1.14
C ASN A 290 13.03 -0.08 0.17
N LEU A 291 12.04 0.61 0.74
CA LEU A 291 11.29 0.13 1.91
C LEU A 291 10.58 -1.19 1.58
N PHE A 292 9.96 -1.29 0.40
CA PHE A 292 9.28 -2.52 -0.05
C PHE A 292 10.24 -3.64 -0.47
N LEU A 293 11.49 -3.34 -0.87
CA LEU A 293 12.49 -4.39 -1.12
C LEU A 293 12.89 -5.16 0.16
N GLU A 294 12.82 -4.50 1.32
CA GLU A 294 13.23 -5.03 2.63
C GLU A 294 12.19 -4.70 3.73
N PRO A 295 10.94 -5.19 3.61
CA PRO A 295 9.82 -4.69 4.40
C PRO A 295 9.97 -4.96 5.90
N ARG A 296 10.69 -6.01 6.29
CA ARG A 296 10.99 -6.28 7.71
C ARG A 296 11.89 -5.21 8.33
N LYS A 297 12.96 -4.81 7.64
CA LYS A 297 13.88 -3.76 8.11
C LYS A 297 13.21 -2.39 8.09
N ALA A 298 12.45 -2.14 7.02
CA ALA A 298 11.64 -0.93 6.88
C ALA A 298 10.70 -0.71 8.06
N MET A 299 10.00 -1.75 8.53
CA MET A 299 9.09 -1.61 9.68
C MET A 299 9.80 -1.13 10.95
N ALA A 300 10.96 -1.72 11.29
CA ALA A 300 11.73 -1.32 12.47
C ALA A 300 12.29 0.10 12.34
N PHE A 301 12.71 0.47 11.14
CA PHE A 301 13.18 1.82 10.81
C PHE A 301 12.07 2.87 10.96
N ILE A 302 10.89 2.61 10.41
CA ILE A 302 9.73 3.50 10.51
C ILE A 302 9.27 3.63 11.97
N ASP A 303 9.25 2.52 12.71
CA ASP A 303 8.98 2.52 14.15
C ASP A 303 9.89 3.48 14.91
N ALA A 304 11.18 3.51 14.59
CA ALA A 304 12.14 4.40 15.24
C ALA A 304 11.91 5.87 14.87
N LEU A 305 11.70 6.15 13.57
CA LEU A 305 11.47 7.49 13.05
C LEU A 305 10.20 8.13 13.64
N GLU A 306 9.08 7.42 13.63
CA GLU A 306 7.82 7.91 14.23
C GLU A 306 7.93 8.18 15.73
N GLN A 307 8.90 7.55 16.39
CA GLN A 307 9.10 7.64 17.83
C GLN A 307 10.25 8.59 18.19
N GLY A 308 10.86 9.27 17.21
CA GLY A 308 11.97 10.19 17.43
C GLY A 308 13.19 9.50 18.02
N ARG A 309 13.51 8.27 17.60
CA ARG A 309 14.66 7.50 18.14
C ARG A 309 15.67 7.11 17.09
N ALA A 310 16.90 6.97 17.56
CA ALA A 310 17.99 6.37 16.81
C ALA A 310 17.69 4.92 16.41
N HIS A 311 17.97 4.58 15.16
CA HIS A 311 17.96 3.22 14.64
C HIS A 311 19.12 3.06 13.66
N SER A 312 19.87 1.96 13.83
CA SER A 312 21.01 1.64 12.98
C SER A 312 20.93 0.17 12.59
N GLU A 313 20.60 -0.11 11.34
CA GLU A 313 20.53 -1.48 10.83
C GLU A 313 21.13 -1.56 9.42
N GLY A 314 22.07 -2.50 9.23
CA GLY A 314 22.67 -2.72 7.92
C GLY A 314 24.19 -2.73 7.91
N ARG A 315 24.72 -2.89 6.70
CA ARG A 315 26.16 -2.84 6.38
C ARG A 315 26.32 -2.12 5.05
N ILE A 316 27.49 -1.53 4.84
CA ILE A 316 27.77 -0.79 3.61
C ILE A 316 27.50 -1.66 2.37
N ASN A 317 28.04 -2.88 2.30
CA ASN A 317 27.88 -3.82 1.18
C ASN A 317 26.51 -4.55 1.13
N GLY A 318 25.49 -4.02 1.80
CA GLY A 318 24.15 -4.59 1.82
C GLY A 318 23.09 -3.50 1.77
N THR A 319 21.96 -3.73 2.45
CA THR A 319 20.95 -2.71 2.68
C THR A 319 21.23 -1.96 3.98
N GLY A 320 20.90 -0.67 4.01
CA GLY A 320 21.08 0.20 5.16
C GLY A 320 19.81 0.99 5.49
N PHE A 321 19.48 1.05 6.77
CA PHE A 321 18.36 1.79 7.34
C PHE A 321 18.82 2.51 8.61
N TYR A 322 18.98 3.83 8.52
CA TYR A 322 19.58 4.66 9.56
C TYR A 322 18.78 5.93 9.79
N THR A 323 18.51 6.23 11.05
CA THR A 323 17.86 7.47 11.49
C THR A 323 18.34 7.81 12.89
N ASP A 324 18.41 9.10 13.21
CA ASP A 324 18.54 9.61 14.59
C ASP A 324 17.17 9.84 15.27
N GLY A 325 16.07 9.60 14.55
CA GLY A 325 14.70 9.90 14.93
C GLY A 325 14.07 11.05 14.13
N THR A 326 14.86 11.80 13.38
CA THR A 326 14.40 12.96 12.60
C THR A 326 14.89 12.92 11.15
N GLN A 327 16.06 12.36 10.92
CA GLN A 327 16.73 12.29 9.63
C GLN A 327 16.66 10.88 9.04
N VAL A 328 16.80 10.75 7.73
CA VAL A 328 16.77 9.47 7.03
C VAL A 328 18.06 9.29 6.24
N VAL A 329 18.72 8.15 6.40
CA VAL A 329 19.74 7.66 5.47
C VAL A 329 19.43 6.19 5.17
N GLN A 330 19.15 5.91 3.90
CA GLN A 330 18.66 4.59 3.48
C GLN A 330 19.27 4.19 2.13
N TRP A 331 19.71 2.94 1.98
CA TRP A 331 20.13 2.39 0.68
C TRP A 331 19.80 0.90 0.52
N ASN A 332 19.63 0.47 -0.73
CA ASN A 332 19.38 -0.93 -1.08
C ASN A 332 20.67 -1.70 -1.42
N ALA A 333 20.55 -3.02 -1.66
CA ALA A 333 21.70 -3.89 -1.90
C ALA A 333 22.37 -3.68 -3.27
N ASP A 334 21.71 -2.97 -4.19
CA ASP A 334 22.28 -2.52 -5.46
C ASP A 334 23.03 -1.19 -5.33
N GLY A 335 23.00 -0.58 -4.14
CA GLY A 335 23.71 0.65 -3.82
C GLY A 335 22.94 1.93 -4.12
N LYS A 336 21.65 1.85 -4.48
CA LYS A 336 20.80 3.04 -4.67
C LYS A 336 20.24 3.46 -3.33
N GLY A 337 20.48 4.70 -2.94
CA GLY A 337 20.04 5.24 -1.65
C GLY A 337 19.53 6.67 -1.73
N VAL A 338 19.04 7.12 -0.57
CA VAL A 338 18.42 8.41 -0.34
C VAL A 338 18.82 8.96 1.02
N THR A 339 18.80 10.28 1.14
CA THR A 339 18.96 10.98 2.41
C THR A 339 17.86 12.03 2.59
N PHE A 340 17.36 12.16 3.81
CA PHE A 340 16.65 13.34 4.31
C PHE A 340 17.44 13.89 5.49
N VAL A 341 18.25 14.91 5.22
CA VAL A 341 19.20 15.50 6.18
C VAL A 341 18.99 17.01 6.15
N ASP A 342 18.90 17.64 7.33
CA ASP A 342 18.65 19.08 7.47
C ASP A 342 17.40 19.57 6.69
N GLY A 343 16.37 18.71 6.58
CA GLY A 343 15.13 19.03 5.86
C GLY A 343 15.22 18.92 4.33
N GLN A 344 16.33 18.40 3.78
CA GLN A 344 16.56 18.29 2.34
C GLN A 344 16.65 16.83 1.89
N TRP A 345 15.95 16.53 0.81
CA TRP A 345 16.04 15.25 0.10
C TRP A 345 17.20 15.23 -0.87
N ALA A 346 17.91 14.11 -0.94
CA ALA A 346 18.90 13.86 -1.98
C ALA A 346 19.03 12.36 -2.29
N THR A 347 19.48 12.04 -3.50
CA THR A 347 19.94 10.70 -3.83
C THR A 347 21.39 10.50 -3.35
N ILE A 348 21.74 9.27 -3.02
CA ILE A 348 23.10 8.89 -2.68
C ILE A 348 23.43 7.51 -3.25
N SER A 349 24.65 7.35 -3.76
CA SER A 349 25.18 6.03 -4.08
C SER A 349 25.85 5.44 -2.83
N ARG A 350 25.71 4.14 -2.61
CA ARG A 350 26.46 3.41 -1.57
C ARG A 350 27.97 3.62 -1.73
N ASP A 351 28.47 3.78 -2.96
CA ASP A 351 29.90 3.96 -3.20
C ASP A 351 30.41 5.34 -2.72
N GLU A 352 29.48 6.28 -2.43
CA GLU A 352 29.76 7.56 -1.78
C GLU A 352 29.58 7.50 -0.26
N LEU A 353 29.27 6.35 0.33
CA LEU A 353 29.00 6.23 1.77
C LEU A 353 30.21 5.67 2.53
N GLY A 354 30.62 6.39 3.56
CA GLY A 354 31.48 5.91 4.64
C GLY A 354 30.62 5.50 5.83
N LEU A 355 30.96 4.37 6.46
CA LEU A 355 30.29 3.89 7.68
C LEU A 355 31.34 3.52 8.72
N THR A 356 31.31 4.21 9.85
CA THR A 356 32.17 3.91 11.01
C THR A 356 31.30 3.51 12.19
N ARG A 357 31.61 2.36 12.82
CA ARG A 357 30.96 1.93 14.07
C ARG A 357 31.94 2.10 15.21
N ALA A 358 31.60 2.92 16.18
CA ALA A 358 32.40 3.08 17.38
C ALA A 358 32.22 1.90 18.34
N ARG A 359 33.09 1.82 19.36
CA ARG A 359 33.06 0.74 20.36
C ARG A 359 31.83 0.79 21.26
N ASP A 360 31.27 1.97 21.48
CA ASP A 360 30.03 2.17 22.24
C ASP A 360 28.77 1.75 21.44
N GLY A 361 28.94 1.44 20.15
CA GLY A 361 27.87 1.03 19.24
C GLY A 361 27.24 2.19 18.45
N SER A 362 27.66 3.44 18.67
CA SER A 362 27.28 4.55 17.80
C SER A 362 27.77 4.34 16.37
N VAL A 363 27.09 4.96 15.42
CA VAL A 363 27.38 4.87 14.00
C VAL A 363 27.49 6.26 13.41
N ASP A 364 28.62 6.53 12.76
CA ASP A 364 28.79 7.68 11.90
C ASP A 364 28.64 7.26 10.44
N LEU A 365 27.73 7.93 9.74
CA LEU A 365 27.60 7.88 8.29
C LEU A 365 28.19 9.16 7.71
N ALA A 366 29.07 9.01 6.73
CA ALA A 366 29.68 10.13 6.02
C ALA A 366 29.45 9.99 4.52
N ARG A 367 29.30 11.11 3.83
CA ARG A 367 29.40 11.17 2.36
C ARG A 367 30.86 11.38 2.01
N VAL A 368 31.41 10.49 1.19
CA VAL A 368 32.79 10.51 0.73
C VAL A 368 32.79 10.85 -0.75
N ILE A 369 33.27 12.04 -1.09
CA ILE A 369 33.42 12.51 -2.47
C ILE A 369 34.89 12.85 -2.67
N GLU A 370 35.53 12.28 -3.69
CA GLU A 370 36.95 12.54 -4.03
C GLU A 370 37.93 12.32 -2.85
N GLY A 371 37.56 11.45 -1.91
CA GLY A 371 38.36 11.16 -0.72
C GLY A 371 38.10 12.07 0.48
N GLU A 372 37.29 13.12 0.33
CA GLU A 372 36.84 13.98 1.43
C GLU A 372 35.54 13.44 2.04
N GLY A 373 35.61 13.08 3.33
CA GLY A 373 34.46 12.59 4.09
C GLY A 373 33.78 13.71 4.87
N ARG A 374 32.50 13.98 4.58
CA ARG A 374 31.63 14.87 5.37
C ARG A 374 30.60 14.05 6.13
N LEU A 375 30.48 14.27 7.45
CA LEU A 375 29.45 13.63 8.27
C LEU A 375 28.06 13.94 7.71
N LEU A 376 27.27 12.89 7.52
CA LEU A 376 25.86 12.95 7.13
C LEU A 376 24.94 12.76 8.34
N LEU A 377 25.23 11.74 9.14
CA LEU A 377 24.36 11.35 10.25
C LEU A 377 25.19 10.67 11.34
N HIS A 378 25.07 11.18 12.56
CA HIS A 378 25.49 10.46 13.76
C HIS A 378 24.26 9.73 14.33
N VAL A 379 24.38 8.42 14.53
CA VAL A 379 23.34 7.60 15.12
C VAL A 379 23.86 7.07 16.45
N GLU A 380 23.25 7.54 17.53
CA GLU A 380 23.50 7.04 18.89
C GLU A 380 23.32 5.50 18.92
N PRO A 381 24.08 4.78 19.76
CA PRO A 381 23.86 3.36 19.89
C PRO A 381 22.41 3.16 20.29
N ALA A 382 21.71 2.27 19.59
CA ALA A 382 20.34 1.94 19.94
C ALA A 382 20.33 1.63 21.44
N VAL A 383 19.76 2.55 22.23
CA VAL A 383 19.75 2.41 23.68
C VAL A 383 19.09 1.06 23.91
N ARG A 384 19.86 0.10 24.43
CA ARG A 384 19.27 -1.08 25.05
C ARG A 384 18.61 -0.56 26.30
N VAL A 385 17.45 0.07 26.12
CA VAL A 385 16.52 0.26 27.21
C VAL A 385 16.25 -1.17 27.63
N ALA A 386 16.85 -1.59 28.75
CA ALA A 386 16.36 -2.73 29.48
C ALA A 386 14.84 -2.60 29.46
N SER A 387 14.13 -3.68 29.14
CA SER A 387 12.71 -3.70 28.77
C SER A 387 11.73 -3.14 29.82
N GLU A 388 12.20 -2.40 30.81
CA GLU A 388 11.50 -1.86 31.96
C GLU A 388 11.02 -0.40 31.77
N ALA A 389 11.71 0.46 31.00
CA ALA A 389 11.29 1.87 30.85
C ALA A 389 10.49 2.18 29.57
N VAL A 390 10.41 1.23 28.65
CA VAL A 390 9.49 1.26 27.51
C VAL A 390 8.70 -0.02 27.56
N GLY A 391 7.38 0.08 27.79
CA GLY A 391 6.49 -1.08 27.84
C GLY A 391 6.80 -2.06 26.71
N ARG A 392 7.12 -3.31 27.09
CA ARG A 392 7.38 -4.39 26.14
C ARG A 392 6.15 -4.61 25.25
N ALA A 393 6.36 -5.03 24.00
CA ALA A 393 5.26 -5.41 23.13
C ALA A 393 4.54 -6.64 23.70
N LEU A 394 3.21 -6.56 23.85
CA LEU A 394 2.41 -7.66 24.38
C LEU A 394 1.86 -8.50 23.23
N ARG A 395 1.90 -9.82 23.41
CA ARG A 395 1.58 -10.81 22.37
C ARG A 395 0.97 -12.05 23.02
N PRO A 396 0.30 -12.94 22.26
CA PRO A 396 -0.23 -14.19 22.79
C PRO A 396 0.78 -14.95 23.65
N GLY A 397 0.35 -15.36 24.84
CA GLY A 397 1.19 -16.02 25.84
C GLY A 397 2.01 -15.08 26.75
N ALA A 398 1.98 -13.76 26.52
CA ALA A 398 2.51 -12.80 27.49
C ALA A 398 1.67 -12.81 28.77
N GLN A 399 2.33 -12.67 29.92
CA GLN A 399 1.67 -12.56 31.22
C GLN A 399 2.27 -11.38 32.00
N GLY A 400 1.45 -10.69 32.81
CA GLY A 400 1.92 -9.64 33.69
C GLY A 400 0.93 -8.49 33.91
N GLU A 401 1.35 -7.56 34.76
CA GLU A 401 0.59 -6.38 35.13
C GLU A 401 0.30 -5.45 33.93
N ASP A 402 1.22 -5.39 32.98
CA ASP A 402 1.04 -4.66 31.72
C ASP A 402 -0.06 -5.25 30.83
N VAL A 403 -0.21 -6.58 30.82
CA VAL A 403 -1.33 -7.27 30.15
C VAL A 403 -2.64 -6.98 30.85
N ARG A 404 -2.65 -6.99 32.20
CA ARG A 404 -3.85 -6.67 32.98
C ARG A 404 -4.34 -5.25 32.69
N GLN A 405 -3.43 -4.27 32.66
CA GLN A 405 -3.76 -2.89 32.34
C GLN A 405 -4.33 -2.73 30.93
N LEU A 406 -3.73 -3.43 29.94
CA LEU A 406 -4.26 -3.45 28.58
C LEU A 406 -5.68 -4.03 28.54
N GLN A 407 -5.92 -5.17 29.21
CA GLN A 407 -7.25 -5.78 29.29
C GLN A 407 -8.28 -4.81 29.90
N GLU A 408 -7.93 -4.14 31.01
CA GLU A 408 -8.79 -3.15 31.66
C GLU A 408 -9.12 -1.95 30.78
N GLN A 409 -8.14 -1.43 30.03
CA GLN A 409 -8.37 -0.34 29.08
C GLN A 409 -9.28 -0.78 27.94
N LEU A 410 -9.05 -1.96 27.37
CA LEU A 410 -9.92 -2.53 26.32
C LEU A 410 -11.35 -2.76 26.83
N MET A 411 -11.51 -3.27 28.05
CA MET A 411 -12.82 -3.43 28.70
C MET A 411 -13.52 -2.10 28.89
N ARG A 412 -12.82 -1.07 29.39
CA ARG A 412 -13.36 0.29 29.54
C ARG A 412 -13.83 0.88 28.22
N LEU A 413 -13.09 0.61 27.15
CA LEU A 413 -13.43 1.03 25.80
C LEU A 413 -14.58 0.21 25.19
N GLY A 414 -14.96 -0.92 25.81
CA GLY A 414 -16.08 -1.77 25.40
C GLY A 414 -15.70 -2.93 24.49
N TYR A 415 -14.42 -3.24 24.35
CA TYR A 415 -13.96 -4.37 23.55
C TYR A 415 -14.10 -5.70 24.28
N THR A 416 -14.55 -6.72 23.55
CA THR A 416 -14.87 -8.06 24.04
C THR A 416 -14.00 -9.11 23.36
N ASP A 417 -14.08 -10.36 23.82
CA ASP A 417 -13.52 -11.49 23.10
C ASP A 417 -14.27 -11.78 21.77
N ALA A 418 -13.80 -12.77 21.02
CA ALA A 418 -14.37 -13.15 19.73
C ALA A 418 -15.83 -13.67 19.80
N GLN A 419 -16.30 -14.04 20.99
CA GLN A 419 -17.67 -14.52 21.23
C GLN A 419 -18.57 -13.40 21.79
N GLY A 420 -18.08 -12.16 21.85
CA GLY A 420 -18.83 -11.02 22.41
C GLY A 420 -18.88 -11.03 23.94
N ARG A 421 -18.07 -11.85 24.61
CA ARG A 421 -18.02 -11.92 26.07
C ARG A 421 -17.04 -10.87 26.60
N PRO A 422 -17.34 -10.21 27.73
CA PRO A 422 -16.40 -9.29 28.36
C PRO A 422 -15.04 -9.96 28.59
N LEU A 423 -13.96 -9.20 28.41
CA LEU A 423 -12.63 -9.69 28.79
C LEU A 423 -12.55 -9.85 30.31
N HIS A 424 -11.63 -10.72 30.73
CA HIS A 424 -11.23 -10.84 32.12
C HIS A 424 -9.81 -10.29 32.25
N ALA A 425 -9.58 -9.38 33.20
CA ALA A 425 -8.28 -8.77 33.45
C ALA A 425 -7.42 -9.68 34.37
N ASP A 426 -7.11 -10.89 33.91
CA ASP A 426 -6.27 -11.86 34.61
C ASP A 426 -4.77 -11.62 34.45
N GLY A 427 -4.38 -10.69 33.57
CA GLY A 427 -2.98 -10.48 33.23
C GLY A 427 -2.42 -11.55 32.30
N GLU A 428 -3.25 -12.37 31.66
CA GLU A 428 -2.83 -13.35 30.65
C GLU A 428 -3.29 -12.96 29.25
N TYR A 429 -2.34 -12.89 28.30
CA TYR A 429 -2.65 -12.54 26.92
C TYR A 429 -3.13 -13.78 26.17
N GLY A 430 -4.36 -14.19 26.48
CA GLY A 430 -5.05 -15.31 25.84
C GLY A 430 -5.74 -14.95 24.52
N PRO A 431 -6.42 -15.92 23.88
CA PRO A 431 -7.16 -15.70 22.64
C PRO A 431 -8.23 -14.59 22.72
N GLY A 432 -8.86 -14.44 23.89
CA GLY A 432 -9.84 -13.37 24.12
C GLY A 432 -9.22 -11.98 24.07
N THR A 433 -8.12 -11.77 24.78
CA THR A 433 -7.33 -10.52 24.73
C THR A 433 -6.85 -10.22 23.33
N GLN A 434 -6.34 -11.24 22.61
CA GLN A 434 -5.91 -11.07 21.22
C GLN A 434 -7.06 -10.63 20.31
N ALA A 435 -8.25 -11.23 20.45
CA ALA A 435 -9.43 -10.85 19.67
C ALA A 435 -9.86 -9.41 19.94
N ALA A 436 -9.88 -8.99 21.21
CA ALA A 436 -10.19 -7.60 21.58
C ALA A 436 -9.16 -6.60 21.05
N VAL A 437 -7.86 -6.93 21.11
CA VAL A 437 -6.81 -6.09 20.54
C VAL A 437 -6.98 -5.96 19.03
N ARG A 438 -7.29 -7.04 18.31
CA ARG A 438 -7.59 -6.96 16.88
C ARG A 438 -8.80 -6.10 16.59
N ALA A 439 -9.87 -6.23 17.38
CA ALA A 439 -11.05 -5.37 17.26
C ALA A 439 -10.69 -3.90 17.46
N PHE A 440 -9.95 -3.57 18.52
CA PHE A 440 -9.43 -2.22 18.75
C PHE A 440 -8.60 -1.70 17.58
N GLN A 441 -7.65 -2.50 17.12
CA GLN A 441 -6.81 -2.12 15.99
C GLN A 441 -7.63 -1.84 14.73
N ARG A 442 -8.67 -2.63 14.44
CA ARG A 442 -9.58 -2.42 13.29
C ARG A 442 -10.43 -1.17 13.40
N ASP A 443 -10.81 -0.79 14.62
CA ASP A 443 -11.65 0.39 14.86
C ASP A 443 -10.84 1.68 14.93
N HIS A 444 -9.52 1.57 15.09
CA HIS A 444 -8.56 2.66 15.09
C HIS A 444 -7.62 2.65 13.87
N ASP A 445 -8.00 1.92 12.81
CA ASP A 445 -7.25 1.79 11.54
C ASP A 445 -5.76 1.40 11.68
N LEU A 446 -5.42 0.71 12.77
CA LEU A 446 -4.08 0.16 12.98
C LEU A 446 -3.93 -1.19 12.25
N VAL A 447 -2.69 -1.69 12.18
CA VAL A 447 -2.42 -3.05 11.71
C VAL A 447 -3.07 -4.05 12.70
N ALA A 448 -4.18 -4.66 12.27
CA ALA A 448 -4.99 -5.58 13.08
C ALA A 448 -4.40 -6.99 13.23
N ASP A 449 -3.15 -7.10 13.66
CA ASP A 449 -2.47 -8.40 13.84
C ASP A 449 -2.68 -9.03 15.22
N GLY A 450 -3.25 -8.29 16.16
CA GLY A 450 -3.46 -8.73 17.54
C GLY A 450 -2.20 -8.67 18.40
N LEU A 451 -1.17 -7.95 17.94
CA LEU A 451 0.02 -7.63 18.71
C LEU A 451 -0.09 -6.22 19.29
N SER A 452 0.09 -6.10 20.60
CA SER A 452 0.06 -4.80 21.28
C SER A 452 1.47 -4.22 21.35
N GLY A 453 1.94 -3.73 20.21
CA GLY A 453 3.15 -2.92 20.12
C GLY A 453 2.94 -1.51 20.70
N ARG A 454 3.99 -0.68 20.70
CA ARG A 454 3.93 0.68 21.27
C ARG A 454 2.81 1.54 20.69
N GLN A 455 2.59 1.49 19.37
CA GLN A 455 1.54 2.26 18.69
C GLN A 455 0.15 1.83 19.18
N THR A 456 -0.13 0.51 19.22
CA THR A 456 -1.37 -0.03 19.79
C THR A 456 -1.55 0.41 21.24
N LEU A 457 -0.54 0.23 22.09
CA LEU A 457 -0.60 0.58 23.51
C LEU A 457 -0.76 2.09 23.75
N ALA A 458 -0.16 2.94 22.92
CA ALA A 458 -0.36 4.38 22.97
C ALA A 458 -1.78 4.76 22.55
N SER A 459 -2.28 4.20 21.45
CA SER A 459 -3.63 4.43 20.95
C SER A 459 -4.70 3.97 21.94
N VAL A 460 -4.52 2.80 22.57
CA VAL A 460 -5.43 2.29 23.60
C VAL A 460 -5.47 3.23 24.80
N ARG A 461 -4.31 3.67 25.29
CA ARG A 461 -4.22 4.65 26.39
C ARG A 461 -4.92 5.95 26.05
N GLN A 462 -4.59 6.54 24.90
CA GLN A 462 -5.20 7.79 24.45
C GLN A 462 -6.73 7.67 24.32
N ALA A 463 -7.22 6.57 23.75
CA ALA A 463 -8.65 6.33 23.63
C ALA A 463 -9.33 6.18 25.01
N ALA A 464 -8.69 5.45 25.93
CA ALA A 464 -9.21 5.25 27.28
C ALA A 464 -9.24 6.56 28.07
N ASP A 465 -8.17 7.35 28.03
CA ASP A 465 -8.08 8.66 28.67
C ASP A 465 -9.10 9.64 28.10
N GLY A 466 -9.29 9.64 26.77
CA GLY A 466 -10.32 10.42 26.09
C GLY A 466 -11.74 10.05 26.53
N ARG A 467 -12.01 8.74 26.71
CA ARG A 467 -13.29 8.26 27.23
C ARG A 467 -13.51 8.68 28.69
N ASP A 468 -12.48 8.59 29.53
CA ASP A 468 -12.55 9.01 30.93
C ASP A 468 -12.81 10.53 31.03
N ALA A 469 -12.19 11.33 30.17
CA ALA A 469 -12.46 12.77 30.08
C ALA A 469 -13.89 13.09 29.64
N LEU A 470 -14.44 12.35 28.67
CA LEU A 470 -15.84 12.47 28.23
C LEU A 470 -16.82 12.09 29.34
N VAL A 471 -16.57 11.00 30.07
CA VAL A 471 -17.40 10.57 31.20
C VAL A 471 -17.34 11.58 32.35
N ALA A 472 -16.15 12.12 32.66
CA ALA A 472 -15.97 13.15 33.69
C ALA A 472 -16.69 14.47 33.32
N SER A 473 -16.65 14.85 32.04
CA SER A 473 -17.40 15.99 31.50
C SER A 473 -18.92 15.77 31.61
N ALA A 474 -19.40 14.57 31.34
CA ALA A 474 -20.82 14.22 31.43
C ALA A 474 -21.36 14.11 32.87
N HIS A 475 -20.51 13.86 33.87
CA HIS A 475 -20.92 13.81 35.29
C HIS A 475 -21.02 15.19 35.96
N ARG A 476 -20.25 16.19 35.50
CA ARG A 476 -20.36 17.58 36.02
C ARG A 476 -21.77 18.20 35.93
N PRO A 477 -22.52 18.08 34.82
CA PRO A 477 -23.87 18.65 34.75
C PRO A 477 -24.88 17.95 35.69
N HIS A 478 -24.66 16.69 36.08
CA HIS A 478 -25.54 16.01 37.05
C HIS A 478 -25.27 16.48 38.49
N ASP A 479 -23.99 16.69 38.86
CA ASP A 479 -23.62 17.22 40.17
C ASP A 479 -23.97 18.70 40.35
N GLU A 480 -23.90 19.51 39.29
CA GLU A 480 -24.36 20.91 39.31
C GLU A 480 -25.90 21.02 39.44
N VAL A 481 -26.64 20.12 38.79
CA VAL A 481 -28.11 20.05 38.93
C VAL A 481 -28.52 19.57 40.33
N LEU A 482 -27.80 18.60 40.92
CA LEU A 482 -28.01 18.17 42.32
C LEU A 482 -27.60 19.24 43.34
N ALA A 483 -26.56 20.02 43.05
CA ALA A 483 -26.16 21.16 43.86
C ALA A 483 -27.21 22.29 43.81
N ALA A 484 -27.82 22.53 42.66
CA ALA A 484 -28.93 23.47 42.51
C ALA A 484 -30.19 23.02 43.29
N TYR A 485 -30.41 21.71 43.43
CA TYR A 485 -31.50 21.16 44.25
C TYR A 485 -31.24 21.22 45.77
N ARG A 486 -29.97 21.33 46.21
CA ARG A 486 -29.62 21.41 47.64
C ARG A 486 -29.70 22.82 48.26
N VAL A 487 -30.03 23.84 47.48
CA VAL A 487 -30.13 25.25 47.96
C VAL A 487 -31.55 25.65 48.37
N ILE A 488 -32.54 24.75 48.31
CA ILE A 488 -33.89 25.04 48.81
C ILE A 488 -34.03 24.50 50.24
N GLU A 489 -33.67 25.32 51.23
CA GLU A 489 -34.07 25.12 52.63
C GLU A 489 -35.46 25.75 52.92
N PRO A 490 -36.16 25.27 53.98
CA PRO A 490 -37.62 25.17 53.98
C PRO A 490 -38.30 26.30 54.75
N ALA A 491 -39.18 27.06 54.09
CA ALA A 491 -40.31 27.72 54.74
C ALA A 491 -41.32 28.23 53.70
N THR A 492 -42.43 27.50 53.51
CA THR A 492 -43.76 27.97 53.92
C THR A 492 -44.83 26.96 53.50
N VAL A 493 -45.79 26.82 54.42
CA VAL A 493 -46.91 25.88 54.46
C VAL A 493 -47.93 26.16 53.34
N GLY A 494 -48.42 25.09 52.70
CA GLY A 494 -49.62 25.11 51.86
C GLY A 494 -50.05 23.70 51.42
N ARG A 495 -51.15 23.21 51.99
CA ARG A 495 -51.71 21.84 51.92
C ARG A 495 -52.08 21.35 50.50
N SER A 496 -51.93 20.04 50.25
CA SER A 496 -52.94 19.06 49.72
C SER A 496 -52.28 17.68 49.37
N PRO A 497 -53.00 16.54 49.15
CA PRO A 497 -53.02 15.33 50.01
C PRO A 497 -52.26 14.11 49.41
N PRO A 498 -52.26 12.91 50.05
CA PRO A 498 -51.34 11.83 49.67
C PRO A 498 -51.79 11.04 48.43
N VAL A 499 -50.79 10.59 47.67
CA VAL A 499 -50.95 9.75 46.47
C VAL A 499 -51.19 8.30 46.89
N GLU A 500 -52.42 7.82 46.71
CA GLU A 500 -52.70 6.39 46.62
C GLU A 500 -52.58 5.92 45.16
N ALA A 501 -51.97 4.75 45.01
CA ALA A 501 -51.72 4.06 43.75
C ALA A 501 -53.00 3.68 43.01
N ARG A 502 -52.97 3.77 41.67
CA ARG A 502 -53.68 2.85 40.76
C ARG A 502 -53.08 2.87 39.36
N MET A 503 -52.62 1.70 38.92
CA MET A 503 -52.43 1.34 37.52
C MET A 503 -53.79 1.35 36.80
N ASP A 504 -53.83 2.05 35.66
CA ASP A 504 -54.29 1.60 34.34
C ASP A 504 -55.13 2.62 33.56
N ALA A 505 -54.72 2.73 32.30
CA ALA A 505 -55.49 3.12 31.12
C ALA A 505 -55.75 4.62 30.84
N ARG A 506 -55.03 5.06 29.78
CA ARG A 506 -55.38 6.05 28.75
C ARG A 506 -55.07 7.52 29.03
N THR A 507 -54.04 7.96 28.31
CA THR A 507 -53.59 9.32 28.00
C THR A 507 -54.72 10.26 27.55
N PRO A 508 -54.73 11.50 28.07
CA PRO A 508 -55.02 12.68 27.24
C PRO A 508 -53.91 13.76 27.33
N PRO A 509 -53.90 14.76 26.44
CA PRO A 509 -52.69 15.15 25.72
C PRO A 509 -52.16 16.54 26.10
N GLU A 510 -51.20 16.64 27.04
CA GLU A 510 -50.45 17.90 27.27
C GLU A 510 -48.98 17.67 27.67
N THR A 511 -48.29 16.69 27.04
CA THR A 511 -46.85 16.48 27.27
C THR A 511 -46.08 16.14 25.99
N ILE A 512 -46.53 16.74 24.88
CA ILE A 512 -45.80 16.93 23.62
C ILE A 512 -45.91 18.42 23.30
N ALA A 513 -45.25 19.27 24.08
CA ALA A 513 -45.15 20.71 23.80
C ALA A 513 -43.92 21.39 24.45
N ALA A 514 -42.92 20.59 24.89
CA ALA A 514 -41.62 21.08 25.35
C ALA A 514 -40.42 20.36 24.70
N TYR A 515 -40.69 19.51 23.69
CA TYR A 515 -39.67 18.88 22.83
C TYR A 515 -39.76 19.30 21.35
N GLU A 516 -40.71 20.19 20.99
CA GLU A 516 -40.92 20.69 19.62
C GLU A 516 -40.80 22.22 19.47
N SER A 517 -40.22 22.93 20.47
CA SER A 517 -40.04 24.39 20.41
C SER A 517 -38.59 24.88 20.62
N LEU A 518 -37.60 24.02 20.34
CA LEU A 518 -36.27 24.48 19.99
C LEU A 518 -36.10 24.33 18.48
N GLU A 519 -36.28 25.44 17.76
CA GLU A 519 -35.91 25.55 16.36
C GLU A 519 -34.45 25.13 16.15
N PRO A 520 -34.11 24.54 14.98
CA PRO A 520 -32.74 24.22 14.62
C PRO A 520 -31.98 25.51 14.31
N VAL A 521 -31.40 26.13 15.33
CA VAL A 521 -30.39 27.19 15.12
C VAL A 521 -29.10 26.53 14.69
N THR A 522 -28.95 26.49 13.37
CA THR A 522 -27.74 26.57 12.57
C THR A 522 -26.49 27.02 13.34
N ARG A 523 -25.45 26.18 13.39
CA ARG A 523 -24.09 26.71 13.56
C ARG A 523 -23.65 27.33 12.25
N SER A 524 -23.56 28.65 12.33
CA SER A 524 -23.01 29.60 11.39
C SER A 524 -21.69 29.15 10.78
N ALA A 525 -21.65 29.22 9.45
CA ALA A 525 -20.44 29.46 8.69
C ALA A 525 -19.85 30.83 9.04
N ALA A 526 -18.54 30.95 8.87
CA ALA A 526 -17.85 32.19 8.54
C ALA A 526 -16.78 31.86 7.49
N PRO A 527 -16.53 32.71 6.49
CA PRO A 527 -17.47 33.34 5.57
C PRO A 527 -17.55 32.60 4.23
N LEU A 528 -18.71 32.71 3.56
CA LEU A 528 -18.84 32.44 2.13
C LEU A 528 -17.93 33.43 1.36
N LEU A 529 -16.90 32.90 0.69
CA LEU A 529 -16.49 33.49 -0.58
C LEU A 529 -17.68 33.36 -1.54
N ALA A 530 -17.98 34.45 -2.23
CA ALA A 530 -19.14 34.62 -3.10
C ALA A 530 -19.41 33.41 -4.02
N PRO A 531 -20.67 33.13 -4.39
CA PRO A 531 -20.96 32.15 -5.41
C PRO A 531 -20.32 32.61 -6.72
N ALA A 532 -19.33 31.87 -7.20
CA ALA A 532 -18.99 31.90 -8.61
C ALA A 532 -20.24 31.42 -9.37
N GLU A 533 -20.61 32.21 -10.36
CA GLU A 533 -21.82 32.13 -11.16
C GLU A 533 -22.07 30.72 -11.73
N ALA A 534 -23.34 30.42 -12.02
CA ALA A 534 -23.77 29.27 -12.81
C ALA A 534 -22.88 29.10 -14.05
N PRO A 535 -22.69 27.86 -14.58
CA PRO A 535 -21.89 27.67 -15.77
C PRO A 535 -22.58 28.37 -16.94
N VAL A 536 -22.17 29.61 -17.20
CA VAL A 536 -22.29 30.24 -18.50
C VAL A 536 -21.71 29.23 -19.48
N ALA A 537 -22.48 28.88 -20.51
CA ALA A 537 -21.98 28.10 -21.63
C ALA A 537 -20.62 28.69 -22.02
N ARG A 538 -19.53 27.95 -21.74
CA ARG A 538 -18.20 28.43 -22.09
C ARG A 538 -18.21 28.66 -23.58
N GLU A 539 -18.16 29.92 -24.00
CA GLU A 539 -17.82 30.25 -25.36
C GLU A 539 -16.56 29.47 -25.71
N PRO A 540 -16.48 28.91 -26.93
CA PRO A 540 -15.33 28.12 -27.34
C PRO A 540 -14.07 28.95 -27.09
N VAL A 541 -13.15 28.37 -26.31
CA VAL A 541 -11.84 28.96 -26.04
C VAL A 541 -11.25 29.37 -27.39
N ALA A 542 -11.12 30.69 -27.60
CA ALA A 542 -10.43 31.20 -28.77
C ALA A 542 -8.99 30.70 -28.70
N VAL A 543 -8.66 29.83 -29.65
CA VAL A 543 -7.31 29.31 -29.85
C VAL A 543 -6.36 30.51 -29.99
N PRO A 544 -5.27 30.60 -29.22
CA PRO A 544 -4.28 31.65 -29.41
C PRO A 544 -3.77 31.56 -30.86
N PRO A 545 -3.68 32.68 -31.61
CA PRO A 545 -3.24 32.64 -32.99
C PRO A 545 -1.76 32.21 -33.00
N GLY A 546 -1.52 30.93 -33.26
CA GLY A 546 -0.17 30.35 -33.28
C GLY A 546 -0.04 28.89 -32.86
N SER A 547 -1.04 28.23 -32.26
CA SER A 547 -0.96 26.77 -32.05
C SER A 547 -1.34 26.05 -33.34
N GLU A 548 -0.38 25.40 -33.98
CA GLU A 548 -0.61 24.55 -35.16
C GLU A 548 -1.79 23.61 -34.90
N ALA A 549 -2.82 23.69 -35.73
CA ALA A 549 -3.90 22.71 -35.71
C ALA A 549 -3.27 21.31 -35.83
N PRO A 550 -3.72 20.31 -35.06
CA PRO A 550 -3.14 18.97 -35.11
C PRO A 550 -3.14 18.47 -36.55
N THR A 551 -2.02 17.91 -37.00
CA THR A 551 -1.89 17.39 -38.35
C THR A 551 -2.94 16.31 -38.63
N ALA A 552 -3.27 16.07 -39.90
CA ALA A 552 -4.26 15.07 -40.26
C ALA A 552 -3.88 13.65 -39.74
N ASP A 553 -2.57 13.36 -39.70
CA ASP A 553 -2.07 12.08 -39.19
C ASP A 553 -2.15 12.00 -37.66
N ALA A 554 -1.81 13.07 -36.94
CA ALA A 554 -1.99 13.14 -35.49
C ALA A 554 -3.48 13.02 -35.10
N THR A 555 -4.36 13.62 -35.89
CA THR A 555 -5.81 13.55 -35.67
C THR A 555 -6.36 12.16 -35.98
N ARG A 556 -5.86 11.48 -37.02
CA ARG A 556 -6.26 10.10 -37.34
C ARG A 556 -5.83 9.13 -36.24
N LEU A 557 -4.58 9.26 -35.78
CA LEU A 557 -4.07 8.47 -34.66
C LEU A 557 -4.91 8.71 -33.39
N LEU A 558 -5.27 9.96 -33.09
CA LEU A 558 -6.13 10.29 -31.97
C LEU A 558 -7.51 9.63 -32.09
N GLN A 559 -8.16 9.71 -33.25
CA GLN A 559 -9.47 9.08 -33.51
C GLN A 559 -9.41 7.56 -33.34
N GLU A 560 -8.35 6.90 -33.83
CA GLU A 560 -8.12 5.46 -33.67
C GLU A 560 -7.94 5.07 -32.19
N ARG A 561 -7.18 5.86 -31.43
CA ARG A 561 -6.93 5.60 -30.01
C ARG A 561 -8.18 5.80 -29.16
N LEU A 562 -8.97 6.86 -29.42
CA LEU A 562 -10.25 7.07 -28.73
C LEU A 562 -11.24 5.93 -29.01
N ASN A 563 -11.31 5.44 -30.25
CA ASN A 563 -12.11 4.28 -30.59
C ASN A 563 -11.66 3.00 -29.88
N THR A 564 -10.34 2.78 -29.79
CA THR A 564 -9.76 1.63 -29.05
C THR A 564 -10.12 1.68 -27.57
N LEU A 565 -10.24 2.89 -27.01
CA LEU A 565 -10.68 3.12 -25.63
C LEU A 565 -12.21 3.03 -25.46
N GLY A 566 -12.97 2.80 -26.54
CA GLY A 566 -14.44 2.78 -26.51
C GLY A 566 -15.09 4.15 -26.38
N ILE A 567 -14.33 5.22 -26.61
CA ILE A 567 -14.78 6.61 -26.49
C ILE A 567 -15.19 7.10 -27.87
N GLY A 568 -16.47 6.87 -28.18
CA GLY A 568 -17.10 7.28 -29.43
C GLY A 568 -17.53 8.75 -29.45
N ASP A 569 -18.32 9.14 -30.45
CA ASP A 569 -19.03 10.43 -30.54
C ASP A 569 -20.07 10.60 -29.42
N ALA A 570 -20.80 11.73 -29.42
CA ALA A 570 -21.75 12.07 -28.35
C ALA A 570 -22.81 10.98 -28.09
N ASP A 571 -23.11 10.16 -29.10
CA ASP A 571 -24.07 9.06 -29.03
C ASP A 571 -23.40 7.71 -28.72
N GLY A 572 -22.09 7.71 -28.48
CA GLY A 572 -21.29 6.52 -28.15
C GLY A 572 -20.87 5.68 -29.36
N ARG A 573 -21.00 6.20 -30.59
CA ARG A 573 -20.60 5.49 -31.82
C ARG A 573 -19.12 5.73 -32.13
N PRO A 574 -18.39 4.77 -32.71
CA PRO A 574 -16.98 4.98 -33.06
C PRO A 574 -16.78 6.20 -33.97
N LEU A 575 -15.75 6.99 -33.69
CA LEU A 575 -15.32 8.13 -34.50
C LEU A 575 -14.85 7.66 -35.88
N ALA A 576 -15.14 8.44 -36.91
CA ALA A 576 -14.56 8.21 -38.24
C ALA A 576 -13.09 8.67 -38.25
N THR A 577 -12.18 7.81 -38.74
CA THR A 577 -10.73 8.03 -38.75
C THR A 577 -10.26 8.78 -40.01
N HIS A 578 -10.81 9.98 -40.22
CA HIS A 578 -10.57 10.78 -41.43
C HIS A 578 -9.47 11.84 -41.25
N GLY A 579 -8.99 12.06 -40.03
CA GLY A 579 -7.91 13.00 -39.75
C GLY A 579 -8.34 14.47 -39.66
N ALA A 580 -9.64 14.78 -39.70
CA ALA A 580 -10.14 16.12 -39.41
C ALA A 580 -10.60 16.23 -37.94
N TYR A 581 -10.22 17.33 -37.28
CA TYR A 581 -10.56 17.57 -35.87
C TYR A 581 -11.97 18.14 -35.73
N ASP A 582 -12.95 17.32 -36.10
CA ASP A 582 -14.37 17.66 -36.18
C ASP A 582 -15.05 17.73 -34.80
N MET A 583 -16.35 18.02 -34.81
CA MET A 583 -17.12 18.17 -33.58
C MET A 583 -17.26 16.85 -32.81
N ALA A 584 -17.37 15.73 -33.52
CA ALA A 584 -17.42 14.40 -32.90
C ALA A 584 -16.11 14.09 -32.17
N THR A 585 -14.97 14.36 -32.82
CA THR A 585 -13.64 14.21 -32.24
C THR A 585 -13.46 15.11 -31.03
N ARG A 586 -13.89 16.38 -31.11
CA ARG A 586 -13.86 17.31 -29.96
C ARG A 586 -14.70 16.83 -28.77
N SER A 587 -15.92 16.38 -29.01
CA SER A 587 -16.82 15.88 -27.97
C SER A 587 -16.31 14.58 -27.34
N ALA A 588 -15.63 13.73 -28.10
CA ALA A 588 -14.95 12.54 -27.58
C ALA A 588 -13.74 12.90 -26.72
N VAL A 589 -12.91 13.86 -27.16
CA VAL A 589 -11.76 14.35 -26.39
C VAL A 589 -12.22 14.99 -25.08
N ALA A 590 -13.26 15.83 -25.10
CA ALA A 590 -13.79 16.45 -23.89
C ALA A 590 -14.27 15.41 -22.86
N ARG A 591 -14.92 14.34 -23.32
CA ARG A 591 -15.35 13.22 -22.46
C ARG A 591 -14.22 12.32 -21.99
N PHE A 592 -13.12 12.25 -22.74
CA PHE A 592 -11.91 11.58 -22.29
C PHE A 592 -11.18 12.39 -21.20
N GLN A 593 -11.30 13.72 -21.23
CA GLN A 593 -10.66 14.63 -20.27
C GLN A 593 -11.46 14.85 -18.99
N SER A 594 -12.79 14.66 -19.02
CA SER A 594 -13.68 14.66 -17.87
C SER A 594 -13.68 13.33 -17.14
#